data_AF-A0A820FXE3-F1
#
_entry.id   AF-A0A820FXE3-F1
#
_cell.length_a   1.000
_cell.length_b   1.000
_cell.length_c   1.000
_cell.angle_alpha   90.00
_cell.angle_beta   90.00
_cell.angle_gamma   90.00
#
_symmetry.space_group_name_H-M   'P 1'
#
loop_
_entity.id
_entity.type
_entity.pdbx_description
1 polymer ?
#
loop_
_entity_poly.entity_id
_entity_poly.type
_entity_poly.pdbx_seq_one_letter_code
_entity_poly.pdbx_strand_id
1 'polypeptide(L)'
;AHINRSLLALGNCINALSEKGNTKYVNYRDSKLTRILKDSLGGNSRTVMIAHISPASVHFEESRNTLNYADRAKYIKTKIRRNVIDVSYHIAQYQQIIQDLRGQVQLLRDQKDELEIRLTTTNEARFSRLSDSNTTERLRVEEGLKLKENILQTYRKQIGARRALLEI
;
A
#
# COMPACT_ATOMS: atom_id res chain seq x y z
N ALA A 1 -19.27 19.68 17.41
CA ALA A 1 -20.44 19.89 16.53
C ALA A 1 -20.06 19.55 15.09
N HIS A 2 -20.70 18.55 14.45
CA HIS A 2 -20.30 18.05 13.12
C HIS A 2 -21.48 17.79 12.17
N ILE A 3 -22.58 18.54 12.31
CA ILE A 3 -23.80 18.32 11.50
C ILE A 3 -23.51 18.48 10.00
N ASN A 4 -22.70 19.48 9.60
CA ASN A 4 -22.45 19.81 8.19
C ASN A 4 -21.05 19.41 7.69
N ARG A 5 -20.36 18.49 8.37
CA ARG A 5 -18.99 18.10 7.99
C ARG A 5 -18.94 17.47 6.59
N SER A 6 -19.95 16.68 6.22
CA SER A 6 -20.03 16.04 4.90
C SER A 6 -20.23 17.06 3.77
N LEU A 7 -21.14 18.03 3.95
CA LEU A 7 -21.41 19.09 2.98
C LEU A 7 -20.20 20.00 2.78
N LEU A 8 -19.52 20.38 3.88
CA LEU A 8 -18.30 21.17 3.80
C LEU A 8 -17.19 20.41 3.04
N ALA A 9 -16.98 19.14 3.38
CA ALA A 9 -16.00 18.30 2.69
C ALA A 9 -16.33 18.16 1.19
N LEU A 10 -17.61 18.02 0.84
CA LEU A 10 -18.06 17.96 -0.55
C LEU A 10 -17.75 19.28 -1.28
N GLY A 11 -18.05 20.42 -0.67
CA GLY A 11 -17.71 21.74 -1.25
C GLY A 11 -16.22 21.93 -1.47
N ASN A 12 -15.38 21.49 -0.53
CA ASN A 12 -13.93 21.52 -0.69
C ASN A 12 -13.46 20.63 -1.85
N CYS A 13 -14.06 19.44 -2.01
CA CYS A 13 -13.74 18.55 -3.12
C CYS A 13 -14.13 19.19 -4.46
N ILE A 14 -15.31 19.79 -4.57
CA ILE A 14 -15.78 20.44 -5.79
C ILE A 14 -14.89 21.63 -6.18
N ASN A 15 -14.51 22.46 -5.21
CA ASN A 15 -13.60 23.59 -5.46
C ASN A 15 -12.24 23.12 -5.98
N ALA A 16 -11.67 22.09 -5.34
CA ALA A 16 -10.38 21.56 -5.76
C ALA A 16 -10.42 20.92 -7.15
N LEU A 17 -11.58 20.40 -7.57
CA LEU A 17 -11.77 19.77 -8.88
C LEU A 17 -12.18 20.74 -9.99
N SER A 18 -12.76 21.89 -9.65
CA SER A 18 -13.21 22.89 -10.62
C SER A 18 -12.08 23.81 -11.11
N GLU A 19 -11.01 23.97 -10.33
CA GLU A 19 -9.83 24.76 -10.71
C GLU A 19 -9.08 24.11 -11.89
N LYS A 20 -9.10 24.78 -13.05
CA LYS A 20 -8.39 24.33 -14.25
C LYS A 20 -6.88 24.42 -14.02
N GLY A 21 -6.18 23.29 -14.20
CA GLY A 21 -4.71 23.25 -14.26
C GLY A 21 -4.02 22.86 -12.97
N ASN A 22 -4.74 22.66 -11.87
CA ASN A 22 -4.15 22.19 -10.63
C ASN A 22 -4.45 20.70 -10.45
N THR A 23 -3.45 19.84 -10.63
CA THR A 23 -3.50 18.43 -10.18
C THR A 23 -3.33 18.37 -8.66
N LYS A 24 -4.06 19.22 -7.93
CA LYS A 24 -3.97 19.28 -6.48
C LYS A 24 -4.65 18.05 -5.91
N TYR A 25 -4.02 17.46 -4.90
CA TYR A 25 -4.61 16.33 -4.18
C TYR A 25 -5.96 16.73 -3.58
N VAL A 26 -6.99 15.93 -3.86
CA VAL A 26 -8.36 16.16 -3.38
C VAL A 26 -8.65 15.24 -2.19
N ASN A 27 -9.02 15.84 -1.06
CA ASN A 27 -9.28 15.13 0.20
C ASN A 27 -10.67 14.48 0.25
N TYR A 28 -10.87 13.39 -0.49
CA TYR A 28 -12.13 12.63 -0.40
C TYR A 28 -12.34 11.96 0.96
N ARG A 29 -11.29 11.86 1.80
CA ARG A 29 -11.32 11.12 3.06
C ARG A 29 -11.96 11.88 4.22
N ASP A 30 -12.22 13.17 4.08
CA ASP A 30 -12.70 14.03 5.17
C ASP A 30 -14.13 13.71 5.64
N SER A 31 -14.91 13.03 4.79
CA SER A 31 -16.23 12.50 5.13
C SER A 31 -16.47 11.12 4.48
N LYS A 32 -17.43 10.34 5.01
CA LYS A 32 -17.85 9.09 4.37
C LYS A 32 -18.53 9.35 3.01
N LEU A 33 -19.33 10.41 2.90
CA LEU A 33 -20.04 10.80 1.68
C LEU A 33 -19.07 11.05 0.51
N THR A 34 -18.04 11.86 0.74
CA THR A 34 -17.03 12.17 -0.29
C THR A 34 -16.20 10.96 -0.70
N ARG A 35 -16.05 9.94 0.15
CA ARG A 35 -15.39 8.68 -0.21
C ARG A 35 -16.24 7.87 -1.18
N ILE A 36 -17.54 7.77 -0.91
CA ILE A 36 -18.49 7.07 -1.80
C ILE A 36 -18.59 7.80 -3.14
N LEU A 37 -18.65 9.12 -3.11
CA LEU A 37 -18.77 9.96 -4.31
C LEU A 37 -17.45 10.21 -5.05
N LYS A 38 -16.32 9.64 -4.60
CA LYS A 38 -15.01 9.85 -5.21
C LYS A 38 -15.03 9.55 -6.70
N ASP A 39 -15.59 8.39 -7.07
CA ASP A 39 -15.64 7.96 -8.47
C ASP A 39 -16.61 8.79 -9.29
N SER A 40 -17.70 9.27 -8.68
CA SER A 40 -18.65 10.18 -9.31
C SER A 40 -18.04 11.56 -9.61
N LEU A 41 -17.27 12.12 -8.67
CA LEU A 41 -16.76 13.49 -8.79
C LEU A 41 -15.50 13.57 -9.65
N GLY A 42 -14.56 12.63 -9.54
CA GLY A 42 -13.27 12.72 -10.23
C GLY A 42 -12.77 11.43 -10.85
N GLY A 43 -13.57 10.35 -10.79
CA GLY A 43 -13.18 9.03 -11.27
C GLY A 43 -13.88 8.62 -12.56
N ASN A 44 -14.10 7.32 -12.69
CA ASN A 44 -14.71 6.71 -13.86
C ASN A 44 -16.23 6.68 -13.76
N SER A 45 -16.88 7.84 -13.93
CA SER A 45 -18.33 7.96 -13.88
C SER A 45 -18.86 9.08 -14.75
N ARG A 46 -20.08 8.88 -15.29
CA ARG A 46 -20.89 9.92 -15.91
C ARG A 46 -21.80 10.50 -14.83
N THR A 47 -21.49 11.71 -14.38
CA THR A 47 -22.16 12.32 -13.24
C THR A 47 -22.95 13.54 -13.66
N VAL A 48 -24.18 13.64 -13.14
CA VAL A 48 -25.07 14.79 -13.31
C VAL A 48 -25.44 15.31 -11.93
N MET A 49 -25.34 16.62 -11.73
CA MET A 49 -25.82 17.28 -10.51
C MET A 49 -27.13 17.99 -10.81
N ILE A 50 -28.16 17.73 -10.02
CA ILE A 50 -29.45 18.44 -10.08
C ILE A 50 -29.50 19.39 -8.88
N ALA A 51 -29.56 20.69 -9.17
CA ALA A 51 -29.63 21.74 -8.15
C ALA A 51 -31.10 22.16 -7.94
N HIS A 52 -31.62 21.96 -6.74
CA HIS A 52 -32.96 22.38 -6.35
C HIS A 52 -32.88 23.75 -5.66
N ILE A 53 -33.69 24.70 -6.11
CA ILE A 53 -33.74 26.06 -5.57
C ILE A 53 -35.18 26.46 -5.27
N SER A 54 -35.37 27.40 -4.35
CA SER A 54 -36.69 27.95 -4.02
C SER A 54 -36.85 29.33 -4.67
N PRO A 55 -38.00 29.63 -5.31
CA PRO A 55 -38.25 30.95 -5.91
C PRO A 55 -38.61 32.03 -4.86
N ALA A 56 -38.80 31.67 -3.59
CA ALA A 56 -39.20 32.62 -2.55
C ALA A 56 -38.04 33.55 -2.16
N SER A 57 -38.33 34.85 -1.98
CA SER A 57 -37.34 35.88 -1.64
C SER A 57 -36.60 35.61 -0.32
N VAL A 58 -37.29 34.99 0.65
CA VAL A 58 -36.69 34.56 1.94
C VAL A 58 -35.54 33.56 1.79
N HIS A 59 -35.48 32.83 0.66
CA HIS A 59 -34.44 31.84 0.38
C HIS A 59 -33.45 32.31 -0.70
N PHE A 60 -33.41 33.60 -0.99
CA PHE A 60 -32.58 34.16 -2.05
C PHE A 60 -31.09 33.83 -1.86
N GLU A 61 -30.54 34.04 -0.67
CA GLU A 61 -29.13 33.75 -0.36
C GLU A 61 -28.79 32.26 -0.50
N GLU A 62 -29.63 31.37 0.04
CA GLU A 62 -29.40 29.92 -0.06
C GLU A 62 -29.52 29.41 -1.50
N SER A 63 -30.47 29.96 -2.26
CA SER A 63 -30.63 29.64 -3.69
C SER A 63 -29.42 30.11 -4.49
N ARG A 64 -28.91 31.31 -4.21
CA ARG A 64 -27.68 31.84 -4.80
C ARG A 64 -26.47 30.97 -4.46
N ASN A 65 -26.33 30.53 -3.21
CA ASN A 65 -25.25 29.63 -2.78
C ASN A 65 -25.31 28.29 -3.51
N THR A 66 -26.51 27.73 -3.67
CA THR A 66 -26.73 26.47 -4.40
C THR A 66 -26.37 26.62 -5.88
N LEU A 67 -26.73 27.73 -6.52
CA LEU A 67 -26.37 28.00 -7.92
C LEU A 67 -24.86 28.18 -8.09
N ASN A 68 -24.19 28.92 -7.22
CA ASN A 68 -22.73 29.06 -7.22
C ASN A 68 -22.01 27.72 -7.01
N TYR A 69 -22.62 26.82 -6.25
CA TYR A 69 -22.12 25.47 -6.06
C TYR A 69 -22.24 24.63 -7.34
N ALA A 70 -23.40 24.68 -8.00
CA ALA A 70 -23.64 24.00 -9.26
C ALA A 70 -22.75 24.53 -10.40
N ASP A 71 -22.53 25.85 -10.46
CA ASP A 71 -21.65 26.46 -11.46
C ASP A 71 -20.20 25.96 -11.32
N ARG A 72 -19.69 25.83 -10.09
CA ARG A 72 -18.37 25.22 -9.87
C ARG A 72 -18.33 23.75 -10.28
N ALA A 73 -19.35 22.98 -9.91
CA ALA A 73 -19.45 21.56 -10.26
C ALA A 73 -19.44 21.30 -11.77
N LYS A 74 -20.00 22.22 -12.57
CA LYS A 74 -20.00 22.16 -14.04
C LYS A 74 -18.61 22.09 -14.66
N TYR A 75 -17.59 22.66 -14.02
CA TYR A 75 -16.22 22.69 -14.56
C TYR A 75 -15.42 21.42 -14.28
N ILE A 76 -15.95 20.51 -13.46
CA ILE A 76 -15.27 19.26 -13.13
C ILE A 76 -15.25 18.34 -14.35
N LYS A 77 -14.05 17.89 -14.72
CA LYS A 77 -13.85 16.98 -15.86
C LYS A 77 -13.56 15.57 -15.37
N THR A 78 -14.43 14.62 -15.69
CA THR A 78 -14.20 13.19 -15.43
C THR A 78 -13.58 12.49 -16.65
N LYS A 79 -12.73 11.49 -16.41
CA LYS A 79 -12.16 10.64 -17.46
C LYS A 79 -12.87 9.29 -17.43
N ILE A 80 -13.82 9.12 -18.34
CA ILE A 80 -14.67 7.93 -18.39
C ILE A 80 -14.02 6.85 -19.26
N ARG A 81 -14.01 5.63 -18.74
CA ARG A 81 -13.56 4.40 -19.41
C ARG A 81 -14.67 3.36 -19.31
N ARG A 82 -14.85 2.55 -20.36
CA ARG A 82 -15.83 1.46 -20.33
C ARG A 82 -15.33 0.40 -19.34
N ASN A 83 -16.18 0.02 -18.39
CA ASN A 83 -15.90 -1.07 -17.46
C ASN A 83 -16.04 -2.40 -18.20
N VAL A 84 -15.01 -2.78 -18.98
CA VAL A 84 -14.93 -4.09 -19.62
C VAL A 84 -14.13 -4.99 -18.70
N ILE A 85 -14.77 -6.02 -18.17
CA ILE A 85 -14.12 -7.07 -17.40
C ILE A 85 -13.73 -8.13 -18.43
N ASP A 86 -12.56 -7.99 -19.04
CA ASP A 86 -11.99 -9.05 -19.85
C ASP A 86 -11.23 -10.01 -18.94
N VAL A 87 -11.83 -11.17 -18.67
CA VAL A 87 -11.23 -12.24 -17.85
C VAL A 87 -9.90 -12.72 -18.46
N SER A 88 -9.78 -12.66 -19.78
CA SER A 88 -8.59 -13.06 -20.54
C SER A 88 -7.36 -12.23 -20.19
N TYR A 89 -7.51 -10.90 -20.11
CA TYR A 89 -6.43 -9.99 -19.76
C TYR A 89 -5.87 -10.23 -18.36
N HIS A 90 -6.74 -10.52 -17.39
CA HIS A 90 -6.32 -10.80 -16.02
C HIS A 90 -5.54 -12.10 -15.89
N ILE A 91 -5.92 -13.16 -16.58
CA ILE A 91 -5.20 -14.44 -16.51
C ILE A 91 -3.76 -14.27 -17.01
N ALA A 92 -3.57 -13.61 -18.16
CA ALA A 92 -2.24 -13.36 -18.71
C ALA A 92 -1.39 -12.46 -17.79
N GLN A 93 -1.97 -11.39 -17.24
CA GLN A 93 -1.26 -10.48 -16.35
C GLN A 93 -0.91 -11.13 -15.00
N TYR A 94 -1.82 -11.92 -14.43
CA TYR A 94 -1.54 -12.69 -13.22
C TYR A 94 -0.49 -13.76 -13.46
N GLN A 95 -0.52 -14.46 -14.60
CA GLN A 95 0.52 -15.43 -14.97
C GLN A 95 1.91 -14.77 -15.04
N GLN A 96 2.02 -13.60 -15.66
CA GLN A 96 3.26 -12.83 -15.72
C GLN A 96 3.76 -12.42 -14.33
N ILE A 97 2.89 -11.84 -13.49
CA ILE A 97 3.25 -11.43 -12.13
C ILE A 97 3.69 -12.64 -11.29
N ILE A 98 2.99 -13.77 -11.40
CA ILE A 98 3.34 -15.01 -10.69
C ILE A 98 4.71 -15.51 -11.15
N GLN A 99 5.00 -15.45 -12.45
CA GLN A 99 6.28 -15.88 -13.00
C GLN A 99 7.43 -14.98 -12.50
N ASP A 100 7.24 -13.66 -12.52
CA ASP A 100 8.20 -12.68 -11.99
C ASP A 100 8.47 -12.89 -10.50
N LEU A 101 7.40 -13.04 -9.70
CA LEU A 101 7.56 -13.29 -8.26
C LEU A 101 8.28 -14.61 -8.00
N ARG A 102 7.94 -15.67 -8.73
CA ARG A 102 8.63 -16.96 -8.60
C ARG A 102 10.11 -16.85 -8.98
N GLY A 103 10.44 -16.09 -10.03
CA GLY A 103 11.82 -15.82 -10.42
C GLY A 103 12.60 -15.06 -9.33
N GLN A 104 12.01 -14.00 -8.77
CA GLN A 104 12.62 -13.24 -7.67
C GLN A 104 12.82 -14.11 -6.41
N VAL A 105 11.83 -14.94 -6.06
CA VAL A 105 11.94 -15.88 -4.93
C VAL A 105 13.07 -16.88 -5.16
N GLN A 106 13.23 -17.40 -6.38
CA GLN A 106 14.30 -18.33 -6.70
C GLN A 106 15.66 -17.66 -6.60
N LEU A 107 15.82 -16.48 -7.20
CA LEU A 107 17.09 -15.73 -7.15
C LEU A 107 17.49 -15.37 -5.71
N LEU A 108 16.53 -14.96 -4.88
CA LEU A 108 16.78 -14.69 -3.46
C LEU A 108 17.12 -15.96 -2.66
N ARG A 109 16.57 -17.13 -3.03
CA ARG A 109 16.95 -18.42 -2.43
C ARG A 109 18.36 -18.81 -2.83
N ASP A 110 18.71 -18.70 -4.10
CA ASP A 110 20.04 -19.02 -4.60
C ASP A 110 21.11 -18.12 -3.95
N GLN A 111 20.83 -16.81 -3.81
CA GLN A 111 21.70 -15.88 -3.09
C GLN A 111 21.86 -16.24 -1.61
N LYS A 112 20.77 -16.68 -0.96
CA LYS A 112 20.82 -17.11 0.43
C LYS A 112 21.69 -18.36 0.57
N ASP A 113 21.51 -19.34 -0.30
CA ASP A 113 22.26 -20.59 -0.28
C ASP A 113 23.76 -20.32 -0.57
N GLU A 114 24.07 -19.42 -1.51
CA GLU A 114 25.45 -19.00 -1.78
C GLU A 114 26.10 -18.32 -0.57
N LEU A 115 25.37 -17.43 0.11
CA LEU A 115 25.84 -16.78 1.33
C LEU A 115 26.03 -17.78 2.48
N GLU A 116 25.14 -18.77 2.62
CA GLU A 116 25.28 -19.84 3.62
C GLU A 116 26.55 -20.67 3.37
N ILE A 117 26.81 -21.06 2.11
CA ILE A 117 28.03 -21.79 1.72
C ILE A 117 29.28 -20.95 1.99
N ARG A 118 29.31 -19.67 1.58
CA ARG A 118 30.46 -18.80 1.86
C ARG A 118 30.72 -18.66 3.37
N LEU A 119 29.66 -18.61 4.18
CA LEU A 119 29.79 -18.55 5.64
C LEU A 119 30.37 -19.85 6.23
N THR A 120 29.97 -21.02 5.74
CA THR A 120 30.49 -22.31 6.23
C THR A 120 31.96 -22.47 5.85
N THR A 121 32.32 -22.24 4.58
CA THR A 121 33.72 -22.36 4.12
C THR A 121 34.65 -21.37 4.82
N THR A 122 34.19 -20.14 5.08
CA THR A 122 34.99 -19.14 5.81
C THR A 122 35.18 -19.52 7.28
N ASN A 123 34.17 -20.12 7.91
CA ASN A 123 34.29 -20.62 9.29
C ASN A 123 35.20 -21.85 9.37
N GLU A 124 35.13 -22.78 8.41
CA GLU A 124 36.02 -23.94 8.31
C GLU A 124 37.48 -23.52 8.07
N ALA A 125 37.73 -22.58 7.16
CA ALA A 125 39.07 -22.06 6.89
C ALA A 125 39.65 -21.23 8.06
N ARG A 126 38.79 -20.59 8.87
CA ARG A 126 39.21 -20.03 10.16
C ARG A 126 39.57 -21.14 11.13
N PHE A 127 38.72 -22.16 11.28
CA PHE A 127 38.96 -23.27 12.19
C PHE A 127 40.26 -24.03 11.87
N SER A 128 40.60 -24.22 10.60
CA SER A 128 41.84 -24.87 10.17
C SER A 128 43.11 -24.04 10.37
N ARG A 129 43.02 -22.69 10.41
CA ARG A 129 44.17 -21.82 10.75
C ARG A 129 44.39 -21.73 12.26
N LEU A 130 43.34 -21.93 13.04
CA LEU A 130 43.40 -21.96 14.51
C LEU A 130 43.86 -23.31 15.07
N SER A 131 43.79 -24.41 14.30
CA SER A 131 44.28 -25.72 14.76
C SER A 131 45.79 -25.79 14.97
N ASP A 132 46.55 -24.82 14.43
CA ASP A 132 48.01 -24.72 14.57
C ASP A 132 48.45 -23.93 15.82
N SER A 133 47.50 -23.38 16.62
CA SER A 133 47.80 -22.53 17.78
C SER A 133 47.05 -22.99 19.05
N ASN A 134 47.80 -23.37 20.08
CA ASN A 134 47.49 -23.49 21.53
C ASN A 134 46.10 -24.02 22.00
N THR A 135 46.14 -25.00 22.92
CA THR A 135 45.02 -25.70 23.58
C THR A 135 43.91 -24.81 24.17
N THR A 136 44.24 -23.57 24.56
CA THR A 136 43.32 -22.59 25.16
C THR A 136 42.38 -21.94 24.14
N GLU A 137 42.77 -21.85 22.86
CA GLU A 137 41.88 -21.31 21.81
C GLU A 137 40.81 -22.31 21.39
N ARG A 138 41.10 -23.62 21.48
CA ARG A 138 40.11 -24.68 21.17
C ARG A 138 38.87 -24.61 22.06
N LEU A 139 39.04 -24.41 23.37
CA LEU A 139 37.93 -24.29 24.32
C LEU A 139 37.05 -23.07 24.01
N ARG A 140 37.65 -21.92 23.69
CA ARG A 140 36.91 -20.70 23.31
C ARG A 140 36.14 -20.86 22.01
N VAL A 141 36.69 -21.58 21.04
CA VAL A 141 36.00 -21.85 19.77
C VAL A 141 34.85 -22.84 19.98
N GLU A 142 35.00 -23.86 20.83
CA GLU A 142 33.93 -24.80 21.16
C GLU A 142 32.77 -24.11 21.89
N GLU A 143 33.07 -23.21 22.83
CA GLU A 143 32.06 -22.35 23.47
C GLU A 143 31.37 -21.42 22.47
N GLY A 144 32.12 -20.83 21.54
CA GLY A 144 31.57 -19.99 20.48
C GLY A 144 30.62 -20.74 19.53
N LEU A 145 30.94 -21.99 19.20
CA LEU A 145 30.09 -22.86 18.39
C LEU A 145 28.80 -23.23 19.13
N LYS A 146 28.89 -23.64 20.40
CA LYS A 146 27.72 -23.93 21.26
C LYS A 146 26.82 -22.70 21.40
N LEU A 147 27.39 -21.51 21.58
CA LEU A 147 26.63 -20.27 21.68
C LEU A 147 25.90 -19.96 20.37
N LYS A 148 26.57 -20.11 19.23
CA LYS A 148 25.97 -19.90 17.90
C LYS A 148 24.81 -20.87 17.64
N GLU A 149 24.97 -22.14 18.01
CA GLU A 149 23.94 -23.16 17.86
C GLU A 149 22.70 -22.87 18.73
N ASN A 150 22.93 -22.44 19.97
CA ASN A 150 21.85 -21.99 20.86
C ASN A 150 21.10 -20.78 20.29
N ILE A 151 21.80 -19.79 19.73
CA ILE A 151 21.18 -18.61 19.10
C ILE A 151 20.32 -19.05 17.91
N LEU A 152 20.83 -19.92 17.04
CA LEU A 152 20.08 -20.40 15.86
C LEU A 152 18.84 -21.22 16.26
N GLN A 153 18.94 -22.07 17.27
CA GLN A 153 17.77 -22.80 17.79
C GLN A 153 16.71 -21.85 18.35
N THR A 154 17.13 -20.80 19.05
CA THR A 154 16.22 -19.80 19.63
C THR A 154 15.49 -19.03 18.53
N TYR A 155 16.21 -18.58 17.49
CA TYR A 155 15.62 -17.93 16.32
C TYR A 155 14.64 -18.85 15.59
N ARG A 156 14.97 -20.13 15.40
CA ARG A 156 14.09 -21.10 14.72
C ARG A 156 12.79 -21.30 15.48
N LYS A 157 12.84 -21.37 16.82
CA LYS A 157 11.64 -21.42 17.69
C LYS A 157 10.81 -20.14 17.57
N GLN A 158 11.44 -18.97 17.56
CA GLN A 158 10.74 -17.68 17.41
C GLN A 158 10.03 -17.54 16.06
N ILE A 159 10.67 -17.96 14.97
CA ILE A 159 10.09 -17.95 13.62
C ILE A 159 8.90 -18.93 13.56
N GLY A 160 9.02 -20.12 14.15
CA GLY A 160 7.93 -21.09 14.22
C GLY A 160 6.71 -20.56 14.96
N ALA A 161 6.92 -19.95 16.14
CA ALA A 161 5.85 -19.35 16.92
C ALA A 161 5.16 -18.19 16.18
N ARG A 162 5.94 -17.33 15.50
CA ARG A 162 5.39 -16.22 14.70
C ARG A 162 4.58 -16.71 13.51
N ARG A 163 4.99 -17.81 12.88
CA ARG A 163 4.25 -18.43 11.77
C ARG A 163 2.92 -19.02 12.25
N ALA A 164 2.92 -19.71 13.39
CA ALA A 164 1.70 -20.27 13.99
C ALA A 164 0.69 -19.19 14.41
N LEU A 165 1.16 -18.01 14.85
CA LEU A 165 0.30 -16.87 15.19
C LEU A 165 -0.34 -16.19 13.97
N LEU A 166 0.21 -16.37 12.76
CA LEU A 166 -0.30 -15.80 11.51
C LEU A 166 -1.27 -16.74 10.76
N GLU A 167 -1.41 -17.99 11.20
CA GLU A 167 -2.32 -18.99 10.62
C GLU A 167 -3.67 -19.10 11.36
N ILE A 168 -4.03 -18.11 12.21
CA ILE A 168 -5.34 -17.95 12.88
C ILE A 168 -6.05 -16.74 12.26
#